data_AF-A0A5P1V149-F1
#
_entry.id   AF-A0A5P1V149-F1
#
_cell.length_a   1.000
_cell.length_b   1.000
_cell.length_c   1.000
_cell.angle_alpha   90.00
_cell.angle_beta   90.00
_cell.angle_gamma   90.00
#
_symmetry.space_group_name_H-M   'P 1'
#
loop_
_entity.id
_entity.type
_entity.pdbx_description
1 polymer ?
#
loop_
_entity_poly.entity_id
_entity_poly.type
_entity_poly.pdbx_seq_one_letter_code
_entity_poly.pdbx_strand_id
1 'polypeptide(L)'
;MLNLENFKCQRCGNCCQGESTVSLNEEEIYRIANFLNLSVEEFKQKYTVKVGKYRTEMKTKQGYCIFFDKKTRSCTIHPVKPKKCKEWPLVEALFKDPTNLEILKNHCLGVKNL
;
A
#
# COMPACT_ATOMS: atom_id res chain seq x y z
N MET A 1 22.06 6.66 -12.37
CA MET A 1 20.97 6.65 -11.36
C MET A 1 19.66 6.45 -12.09
N LEU A 2 18.72 5.68 -11.54
CA LEU A 2 17.41 5.47 -12.17
C LEU A 2 16.65 6.80 -12.25
N ASN A 3 16.23 7.21 -13.46
CA ASN A 3 15.38 8.39 -13.59
C ASN A 3 13.90 7.97 -13.44
N LEU A 4 13.33 8.25 -12.25
CA LEU A 4 11.94 7.92 -11.92
C LEU A 4 10.93 8.93 -12.48
N GLU A 5 11.37 10.01 -13.13
CA GLU A 5 10.49 10.99 -13.78
C GLU A 5 9.58 10.33 -14.84
N ASN A 6 10.03 9.22 -15.44
CA ASN A 6 9.26 8.45 -16.40
C ASN A 6 8.43 7.32 -15.78
N PHE A 7 8.44 7.18 -14.46
CA PHE A 7 7.68 6.13 -13.79
C PHE A 7 6.17 6.29 -14.03
N LYS A 8 5.55 5.22 -14.53
CA LYS A 8 4.11 5.11 -14.66
C LYS A 8 3.59 3.91 -13.90
N CYS A 9 2.72 4.15 -12.91
CA CYS A 9 2.05 3.08 -12.18
C CYS A 9 1.20 2.23 -13.13
N GLN A 10 1.57 0.96 -13.29
CA GLN A 10 0.89 0.00 -14.16
C GLN A 10 -0.38 -0.61 -13.53
N ARG A 11 -0.78 -0.14 -12.33
CA ARG A 11 -1.91 -0.70 -11.55
C ARG A 11 -1.85 -2.23 -11.45
N CYS A 12 -0.64 -2.78 -11.30
CA CYS A 12 -0.40 -4.22 -11.32
C CYS A 12 -0.88 -4.95 -10.05
N GLY A 13 -1.11 -4.21 -8.96
CA GLY A 13 -1.56 -4.79 -7.69
C GLY A 13 -0.47 -5.47 -6.86
N ASN A 14 0.77 -5.56 -7.35
CA ASN A 14 1.88 -6.19 -6.62
C ASN A 14 2.13 -5.54 -5.25
N CYS A 15 2.00 -4.21 -5.14
CA CYS A 15 2.15 -3.50 -3.86
C CYS A 15 1.02 -3.79 -2.85
N CYS A 16 -0.05 -4.47 -3.27
CA CYS A 16 -1.12 -4.91 -2.40
C CYS A 16 -0.98 -6.37 -1.98
N GLN A 17 -0.01 -7.12 -2.52
CA GLN A 17 0.21 -8.53 -2.19
C GLN A 17 1.01 -8.68 -0.89
N GLY A 18 0.69 -9.72 -0.12
CA GLY A 18 1.39 -10.10 1.09
C GLY A 18 0.46 -10.41 2.27
N GLU A 19 1.08 -10.85 3.36
CA GLU A 19 0.41 -11.18 4.64
C GLU A 19 0.43 -10.02 5.66
N SER A 20 1.05 -8.91 5.30
CA SER A 20 1.12 -7.68 6.10
C SER A 20 0.94 -6.47 5.19
N THR A 21 0.46 -5.37 5.75
CA THR A 21 0.32 -4.11 5.01
C THR A 21 1.08 -2.98 5.71
N VAL A 22 1.06 -1.79 5.11
CA VAL A 22 1.68 -0.62 5.74
C VAL A 22 0.94 -0.29 7.04
N SER A 23 1.70 0.10 8.07
CA SER A 23 1.11 0.63 9.30
C SER A 23 0.44 1.97 9.02
N LEU A 24 -0.77 2.12 9.54
CA LEU A 24 -1.59 3.32 9.54
C LEU A 24 -1.28 4.18 10.77
N ASN A 25 -1.41 5.49 10.62
CA ASN A 25 -1.54 6.43 11.74
C ASN A 25 -3.02 6.79 12.01
N GLU A 26 -3.30 7.50 13.11
CA GLU A 26 -4.68 7.83 13.49
C GLU A 26 -5.40 8.76 12.50
N GLU A 27 -4.68 9.68 11.85
CA GLU A 27 -5.26 10.56 10.81
C GLU A 27 -5.69 9.76 9.58
N GLU A 28 -4.88 8.79 9.15
CA GLU A 28 -5.19 7.88 8.05
C GLU A 28 -6.40 7.01 8.38
N ILE A 29 -6.47 6.49 9.60
CA ILE A 29 -7.61 5.70 10.09
C ILE A 29 -8.89 6.54 10.01
N TYR A 30 -8.87 7.77 10.55
CA TYR A 30 -10.02 8.67 10.51
C TYR A 30 -10.46 8.98 9.06
N ARG A 31 -9.50 9.34 8.20
CA ARG A 31 -9.77 9.69 6.80
C ARG A 31 -10.35 8.52 6.01
N ILE A 32 -9.84 7.30 6.21
CA ILE A 32 -10.33 6.11 5.50
C ILE A 32 -11.71 5.71 6.04
N ALA A 33 -11.94 5.77 7.35
CA ALA A 33 -13.24 5.49 7.95
C ALA A 33 -14.32 6.44 7.40
N ASN A 34 -14.04 7.74 7.36
CA ASN A 34 -14.94 8.74 6.81
C ASN A 34 -15.24 8.50 5.32
N PHE A 35 -14.23 8.16 4.51
CA PHE A 35 -14.44 7.83 3.10
C PHE A 35 -15.36 6.61 2.89
N LEU A 36 -15.34 5.66 3.82
CA LEU A 36 -16.19 4.47 3.79
C LEU A 36 -17.56 4.69 4.46
N ASN A 37 -17.85 5.90 4.96
CA ASN A 37 -19.03 6.23 5.77
C ASN A 37 -19.19 5.30 6.99
N LEU A 38 -18.09 5.07 7.72
CA LEU A 38 -18.05 4.26 8.94
C LEU A 38 -17.55 5.08 10.12
N SER A 39 -17.94 4.68 11.33
CA SER A 39 -17.22 5.13 12.53
C SER A 39 -15.78 4.61 12.54
N VAL A 40 -14.91 5.28 13.30
CA VAL A 40 -13.51 4.86 13.47
C VAL A 40 -13.45 3.47 14.10
N GLU A 41 -14.32 3.19 15.06
CA GLU A 41 -14.43 1.92 15.77
C GLU A 41 -14.82 0.79 14.81
N GLU A 42 -15.85 0.98 13.99
CA GLU A 42 -16.26 0.00 12.99
C GLU A 42 -15.17 -0.23 11.94
N PHE A 43 -14.51 0.84 11.48
CA PHE A 43 -13.41 0.72 10.54
C PHE A 43 -12.26 -0.10 11.13
N LYS A 44 -11.83 0.21 12.36
CA LYS A 44 -10.78 -0.52 13.06
C LYS A 44 -11.15 -2.01 13.18
N GLN A 45 -12.37 -2.31 13.61
CA GLN A 45 -12.84 -3.69 13.79
C GLN A 45 -12.92 -4.46 12.46
N LYS A 46 -13.51 -3.87 11.41
CA LYS A 46 -13.75 -4.55 10.13
C LYS A 46 -12.47 -4.69 9.31
N TYR A 47 -11.67 -3.64 9.23
CA TYR A 47 -10.61 -3.52 8.22
C TYR A 47 -9.18 -3.49 8.75
N THR A 48 -8.97 -3.38 10.06
CA THR A 48 -7.60 -3.29 10.62
C THR A 48 -7.22 -4.45 11.53
N VAL A 49 -5.93 -4.65 11.72
CA VAL A 49 -5.33 -5.59 12.67
C VAL A 49 -4.20 -4.91 13.42
N LYS A 50 -4.07 -5.16 14.72
CA LYS A 50 -2.91 -4.72 15.51
C LYS A 50 -1.77 -5.72 15.34
N VAL A 51 -0.58 -5.22 15.04
CA VAL A 51 0.63 -6.02 14.88
C VAL A 51 1.67 -5.54 15.90
N GLY A 52 1.89 -6.34 16.94
CA GLY A 52 2.69 -5.91 18.10
C GLY A 52 2.07 -4.74 18.85
N LYS A 53 2.90 -3.93 19.51
CA LYS A 53 2.43 -2.86 20.41
C LYS A 53 2.07 -1.55 19.72
N TYR A 54 2.72 -1.25 18.59
CA TYR A 54 2.71 0.10 18.01
C TYR A 54 2.24 0.18 16.55
N ARG A 55 1.86 -0.94 15.92
CA ARG A 55 1.39 -0.94 14.53
C ARG A 55 -0.07 -1.33 14.43
N THR A 56 -0.79 -0.57 13.62
CA THR A 56 -2.13 -0.91 13.15
C THR A 56 -2.06 -1.00 11.64
N GLU A 57 -2.42 -2.13 11.07
CA GLU A 57 -2.35 -2.40 9.64
C GLU A 57 -3.74 -2.63 9.06
N MET A 58 -3.89 -2.49 7.75
CA MET A 58 -5.06 -3.03 7.07
C MET A 58 -4.95 -4.56 7.06
N LYS A 59 -6.08 -5.25 7.25
CA LYS A 59 -6.16 -6.71 7.13
C LYS A 59 -5.78 -7.18 5.73
N THR A 60 -5.35 -8.42 5.64
CA THR A 60 -5.16 -9.14 4.39
C THR A 60 -6.26 -10.19 4.21
N LYS A 61 -6.59 -10.50 2.96
CA LYS A 61 -7.51 -11.57 2.58
C LYS A 61 -6.96 -12.28 1.34
N GLN A 62 -6.69 -13.58 1.47
CA GLN A 62 -6.12 -14.40 0.40
C GLN A 62 -4.82 -13.82 -0.19
N GLY A 63 -3.90 -13.37 0.68
CA GLY A 63 -2.60 -12.83 0.28
C GLY A 63 -2.62 -11.42 -0.32
N TYR A 64 -3.70 -10.66 -0.16
CA TYR A 64 -3.79 -9.26 -0.60
C TYR A 64 -4.37 -8.37 0.49
N CYS A 65 -4.00 -7.09 0.50
CA CYS A 65 -4.70 -6.06 1.27
C CYS A 65 -6.22 -6.13 1.04
N ILE A 66 -6.99 -6.00 2.11
CA ILE A 66 -8.46 -6.10 2.10
C ILE A 66 -9.15 -5.11 1.14
N PHE A 67 -8.48 -4.01 0.79
CA PHE A 67 -8.97 -3.00 -0.15
C PHE A 67 -8.52 -3.22 -1.60
N PHE A 68 -7.85 -4.33 -1.92
CA PHE A 68 -7.53 -4.67 -3.30
C PHE A 68 -8.68 -5.42 -3.97
N ASP A 69 -9.27 -4.84 -5.00
CA ASP A 69 -10.23 -5.51 -5.86
C ASP A 69 -9.49 -6.25 -6.98
N LYS A 70 -9.54 -7.59 -6.92
CA LYS A 70 -8.92 -8.47 -7.92
C LYS A 70 -9.57 -8.36 -9.30
N LYS A 71 -10.86 -7.97 -9.40
CA LYS A 71 -11.57 -7.84 -10.69
C LYS A 71 -11.10 -6.60 -11.45
N THR A 72 -11.13 -5.44 -10.80
CA THR A 72 -10.67 -4.18 -11.41
C THR A 72 -9.16 -3.97 -11.30
N ARG A 73 -8.45 -4.87 -10.59
CA ARG A 73 -7.02 -4.77 -10.26
C ARG A 73 -6.68 -3.41 -9.64
N SER A 74 -7.54 -2.92 -8.77
CA SER A 74 -7.45 -1.58 -8.23
C SER A 74 -7.74 -1.52 -6.73
N CYS A 75 -7.25 -0.47 -6.08
CA CYS A 75 -7.52 -0.23 -4.67
C CYS A 75 -8.87 0.49 -4.55
N THR A 76 -9.79 -0.05 -3.76
CA THR A 76 -11.14 0.52 -3.58
C THR A 76 -11.13 1.82 -2.79
N ILE A 77 -10.08 2.08 -2.01
CA ILE A 77 -9.88 3.35 -1.26
C ILE A 77 -8.82 4.25 -1.92
N HIS A 78 -8.62 4.15 -3.24
CA HIS A 78 -7.55 4.85 -3.96
C HIS A 78 -7.38 6.34 -3.59
N PRO A 79 -8.44 7.16 -3.50
CA PRO A 79 -8.31 8.59 -3.20
C PRO A 79 -7.72 8.88 -1.80
N VAL A 80 -8.01 8.01 -0.83
CA VAL A 80 -7.64 8.20 0.58
C VAL A 80 -6.56 7.25 1.08
N LYS A 81 -5.87 6.56 0.16
CA LYS A 81 -4.77 5.64 0.45
C LYS A 81 -3.81 6.17 1.52
N PRO A 82 -3.24 5.29 2.36
CA PRO A 82 -2.17 5.65 3.27
C PRO A 82 -0.97 6.26 2.52
N LYS A 83 -0.25 7.16 3.18
CA LYS A 83 0.90 7.88 2.63
C LYS A 83 1.94 6.91 2.06
N LYS A 84 2.29 5.87 2.82
CA LYS A 84 3.23 4.83 2.39
C LYS A 84 2.78 4.08 1.13
N CYS A 85 1.46 3.89 0.93
CA CYS A 85 0.93 3.29 -0.29
C CYS A 85 0.99 4.24 -1.50
N LYS A 86 0.92 5.56 -1.28
CA LYS A 86 1.07 6.59 -2.32
C LYS A 86 2.52 6.76 -2.74
N GLU A 87 3.43 6.65 -1.78
CA GLU A 87 4.87 6.80 -1.99
C GLU A 87 5.51 5.60 -2.68
N TRP A 88 4.86 4.43 -2.71
CA TRP A 88 5.37 3.28 -3.46
C TRP A 88 5.46 3.58 -4.97
N PRO A 89 6.58 3.28 -5.65
CA PRO A 89 7.80 2.58 -5.19
C PRO A 89 8.94 3.53 -4.75
N LEU A 90 8.69 4.84 -4.70
CA LEU A 90 9.64 5.93 -4.53
C LEU A 90 10.08 6.13 -3.06
N VAL A 91 10.39 5.06 -2.35
CA VAL A 91 10.97 5.15 -1.01
C VAL A 91 12.46 5.48 -1.17
N GLU A 92 12.89 6.66 -0.73
CA GLU A 92 14.25 7.20 -0.92
C GLU A 92 15.37 6.20 -0.58
N ALA A 93 15.16 5.38 0.46
CA ALA A 93 16.11 4.36 0.91
C ALA A 93 16.40 3.27 -0.17
N LEU A 94 15.46 3.00 -1.07
CA LEU A 94 15.62 1.99 -2.11
C LEU A 94 16.60 2.40 -3.22
N PHE A 95 16.95 3.68 -3.31
CA PHE A 95 17.85 4.19 -4.35
C PHE A 95 19.30 4.38 -3.88
N LYS A 96 19.57 4.14 -2.59
CA LYS A 96 20.92 4.24 -2.00
C LYS A 96 21.75 2.97 -2.20
N ASP A 97 21.11 1.84 -2.50
CA ASP A 97 21.75 0.53 -2.73
C ASP A 97 21.24 -0.08 -4.05
N PRO A 98 22.13 -0.40 -5.01
CA PRO A 98 21.76 -1.07 -6.26
C PRO A 98 21.00 -2.40 -6.09
N THR A 99 21.21 -3.12 -4.99
CA THR A 99 20.52 -4.38 -4.67
C THR A 99 19.03 -4.16 -4.43
N ASN A 100 18.66 -3.02 -3.84
CA ASN A 100 17.26 -2.66 -3.59
C ASN A 100 16.49 -2.43 -4.88
N LEU A 101 17.15 -1.98 -5.95
CA LEU A 101 16.52 -1.81 -7.26
C LEU A 101 16.05 -3.15 -7.84
N GLU A 102 16.87 -4.19 -7.74
CA GLU A 102 16.51 -5.50 -8.28
C GLU A 102 15.33 -6.12 -7.52
N ILE A 103 15.32 -5.98 -6.20
CA ILE A 103 14.17 -6.33 -5.36
C ILE A 103 12.94 -5.52 -5.81
N LEU A 104 13.08 -4.22 -6.02
CA LEU A 104 11.99 -3.34 -6.41
C LEU A 104 11.35 -3.73 -7.76
N LYS A 105 12.15 -4.17 -8.74
CA LYS A 105 11.66 -4.67 -10.02
C LYS A 105 10.77 -5.91 -9.88
N ASN A 106 11.02 -6.75 -8.88
CA ASN A 106 10.17 -7.91 -8.58
C ASN A 106 8.82 -7.51 -7.95
N HIS A 107 8.76 -6.38 -7.25
CA HIS A 107 7.57 -5.91 -6.56
C HIS A 107 6.82 -4.77 -7.26
N CYS A 108 7.37 -4.18 -8.32
CA CYS A 108 6.74 -3.09 -9.07
C CYS A 108 6.98 -3.21 -10.58
N LEU A 109 5.93 -3.58 -11.32
CA LEU A 109 5.98 -3.70 -12.79
C LEU A 109 6.34 -2.37 -13.48
N GLY A 110 5.93 -1.24 -12.90
CA GLY A 110 6.28 0.08 -13.43
C GLY A 110 7.79 0.37 -13.36
N VAL A 111 8.48 -0.13 -12.33
CA VAL A 111 9.94 -0.01 -12.22
C VAL A 111 10.66 -1.05 -13.07
N LYS A 112 10.10 -2.27 -13.18
CA LYS A 112 10.62 -3.32 -14.05
C LYS A 112 10.69 -2.89 -15.53
N ASN A 113 9.78 -2.02 -15.94
CA ASN A 113 9.66 -1.52 -17.32
C ASN A 113 10.35 -0.15 -17.54
N LEU A 114 11.06 0.37 -16.54
CA LEU A 114 11.98 1.52 -16.70
C LEU A 114 13.32 1.03 -17.24
#